data_AF-V6LNW5-F1
#
_entry.id   AF-V6LNW5-F1
#
_cell.length_a   1.000
_cell.length_b   1.000
_cell.length_c   1.000
_cell.angle_alpha   90.00
_cell.angle_beta   90.00
_cell.angle_gamma   90.00
#
_symmetry.space_group_name_H-M   'P 1'
#
loop_
_entity.id
_entity.type
_entity.pdbx_description
1 polymer ?
#
loop_
_entity_poly.entity_id
_entity_poly.type
_entity_poly.pdbx_seq_one_letter_code
_entity_poly.pdbx_strand_id
1 'polypeptide(L)' 'MIKKEIPDTIVVNCEIGSGKWDSMFMDISHQIKLLVQCINQHKITTHGYIGVGHSQGAYLMRALL' A
#
# COMPACT_ATOMS: atom_id res chain seq x y z
N MET A 1 -8.19 -2.38 -15.11
CA MET A 1 -7.31 -3.15 -14.20
C MET A 1 -5.89 -2.85 -14.62
N ILE A 2 -5.02 -2.32 -13.75
CA ILE A 2 -3.72 -1.69 -14.12
C ILE A 2 -2.89 -2.55 -15.10
N LYS A 3 -2.83 -3.87 -14.89
CA LYS A 3 -2.11 -4.81 -15.76
C LYS A 3 -2.54 -4.82 -17.23
N LYS A 4 -3.78 -4.40 -17.55
CA LYS A 4 -4.26 -4.29 -18.94
C LYS A 4 -3.71 -3.04 -19.65
N GLU A 5 -3.51 -1.96 -18.91
CA GLU A 5 -3.10 -0.66 -19.46
C GLU A 5 -1.57 -0.52 -19.51
N ILE A 6 -0.87 -1.19 -18.57
CA ILE A 6 0.59 -1.15 -18.50
C ILE A 6 1.11 -2.60 -18.44
N PRO A 7 1.39 -3.21 -19.60
CA PRO A 7 1.93 -4.57 -19.67
C PRO A 7 3.29 -4.63 -18.95
N ASP A 8 3.66 -5.83 -18.51
CA ASP A 8 4.91 -6.13 -17.78
C ASP A 8 5.09 -5.44 -16.42
N THR A 9 4.02 -4.82 -15.88
CA THR A 9 4.03 -4.29 -14.52
C THR A 9 3.73 -5.35 -13.47
N ILE A 10 4.46 -5.26 -12.36
CA ILE A 10 4.20 -6.06 -11.17
C ILE A 10 3.38 -5.20 -10.21
N VAL A 11 2.13 -5.63 -9.98
CA VAL A 11 1.23 -4.98 -9.02
C VAL A 11 1.31 -5.72 -7.70
N VAL A 12 1.76 -5.01 -6.67
CA VAL A 12 1.73 -5.45 -5.28
C VAL A 12 0.52 -4.79 -4.62
N ASN A 13 -0.37 -5.59 -4.03
CA ASN A 13 -1.50 -5.10 -3.26
C ASN A 13 -1.28 -5.42 -1.78
N CYS A 14 -1.10 -4.40 -0.96
CA CYS A 14 -0.91 -4.54 0.47
C CYS A 14 -2.26 -4.43 1.19
N GLU A 15 -2.75 -5.57 1.70
CA GLU A 15 -3.88 -5.57 2.62
C GLU A 15 -3.40 -5.16 4.02
N ILE A 16 -4.03 -4.12 4.59
CA ILE A 16 -3.66 -3.55 5.89
C ILE A 16 -4.67 -4.04 6.92
N GLY A 17 -4.23 -4.96 7.79
CA GLY A 17 -5.09 -5.56 8.80
C GLY A 17 -6.29 -6.29 8.18
N SER A 18 -7.47 -6.15 8.78
CA SER A 18 -8.76 -6.64 8.31
C SER A 18 -9.50 -5.58 7.48
N GLY A 19 -8.87 -5.09 6.41
CA GLY A 19 -9.43 -4.22 5.36
C GLY A 19 -10.53 -3.25 5.79
N LYS A 20 -11.79 -3.70 5.80
CA LYS A 20 -12.96 -2.88 6.15
C LYS A 20 -13.02 -2.47 7.63
N TRP A 21 -12.70 -3.35 8.56
CA TRP A 21 -12.78 -3.02 9.99
C TRP A 21 -11.63 -2.10 10.38
N ASP A 22 -10.42 -2.45 9.96
CA ASP A 22 -9.23 -1.70 10.37
C ASP A 22 -9.12 -0.34 9.66
N SER A 23 -9.66 -0.18 8.46
CA SER A 23 -9.75 1.16 7.83
C SER A 23 -10.62 2.15 8.62
N MET A 24 -11.54 1.67 9.47
CA MET A 24 -12.39 2.53 10.30
C MET A 24 -11.91 2.65 11.74
N PHE A 25 -11.36 1.58 12.32
CA PHE A 25 -11.16 1.49 13.77
C PHE A 25 -9.68 1.33 14.20
N MET A 26 -8.75 1.13 13.27
CA MET A 26 -7.33 1.09 13.59
C MET A 26 -6.70 2.48 13.50
N ASP A 27 -5.85 2.80 14.47
CA ASP A 27 -5.04 4.03 14.42
C ASP A 27 -4.23 4.13 13.12
N ILE A 28 -4.25 5.30 12.51
CA ILE A 28 -3.56 5.57 11.24
C ILE A 28 -2.04 5.31 11.36
N SER A 29 -1.44 5.63 12.50
CA SER A 29 -0.02 5.35 12.75
C SER A 29 0.30 3.85 12.73
N HIS A 30 -0.64 3.01 13.17
CA HIS A 30 -0.50 1.55 13.10
C HIS A 30 -0.72 1.04 11.68
N GLN A 31 -1.70 1.58 10.95
CA GLN A 31 -1.90 1.27 9.53
C GLN A 31 -0.65 1.58 8.70
N ILE A 32 0.03 2.70 8.96
CA ILE A 32 1.29 3.07 8.30
C ILE A 32 2.38 2.03 8.58
N LYS A 33 2.54 1.58 9.83
CA LYS A 33 3.54 0.56 10.19
C LYS A 33 3.31 -0.75 9.43
N LEU A 34 2.05 -1.21 9.37
CA LEU A 34 1.68 -2.43 8.64
C LEU A 34 1.91 -2.26 7.12
N LEU A 35 1.63 -1.08 6.57
CA LEU A 35 1.90 -0.77 5.17
C LEU A 35 3.39 -0.85 4.84
N VAL A 36 4.24 -0.24 5.68
CA VAL A 36 5.70 -0.32 5.52
C VAL A 36 6.19 -1.76 5.61
N GLN A 37 5.67 -2.54 6.57
CA GLN A 37 6.02 -3.96 6.70
C GLN A 37 5.66 -4.76 5.45
N CYS A 38 4.45 -4.56 4.90
CA CYS A 38 4.04 -5.20 3.65
C CYS A 38 4.96 -4.81 2.49
N ILE A 39 5.19 -3.51 2.25
CA ILE A 39 6.04 -3.03 1.15
C ILE A 39 7.45 -3.64 1.24
N ASN A 40 8.03 -3.70 2.44
CA ASN A 40 9.38 -4.21 2.67
C ASN A 40 9.52 -5.72 2.49
N GLN A 41 8.42 -6.50 2.57
CA GLN A 41 8.46 -7.93 2.29
C GLN A 41 8.63 -8.22 0.78
N HIS A 42 8.28 -7.27 -0.07
CA HIS A 42 8.40 -7.43 -1.52
C HIS A 42 9.75 -6.90 -2.02
N LYS A 43 10.73 -7.79 -2.22
CA LYS A 43 12.08 -7.41 -2.71
C LYS A 43 12.08 -6.51 -3.96
N ILE A 44 11.05 -6.59 -4.80
CA ILE A 44 10.93 -5.77 -6.01
C ILE A 44 10.76 -4.27 -5.73
N THR A 45 10.28 -3.88 -4.54
CA THR A 45 10.04 -2.48 -4.17
C THR A 45 11.32 -1.76 -3.72
N THR A 46 12.42 -2.51 -3.52
CA THR A 46 13.68 -1.99 -2.94
C THR A 46 14.41 -0.98 -3.83
N HIS A 47 14.15 -0.98 -5.14
CA HIS A 47 14.78 -0.07 -6.10
C HIS A 47 13.84 1.07 -6.52
N GLY A 48 12.80 1.31 -5.73
CA GLY A 48 11.76 2.30 -6.02
C GLY A 48 10.46 1.66 -6.51
N TYR A 49 9.37 2.39 -6.33
CA TYR A 49 8.03 1.97 -6.71
C TYR A 49 7.12 3.18 -6.90
N ILE A 50 5.99 2.98 -7.58
CA ILE A 50 4.90 3.96 -7.66
C ILE A 50 3.85 3.57 -6.63
N GLY A 51 3.60 4.44 -5.66
CA GLY A 51 2.53 4.28 -4.67
C GLY A 51 1.20 4.77 -5.22
N VAL A 52 0.17 3.92 -5.20
CA VAL A 52 -1.20 4.29 -5.57
C VAL A 52 -2.11 4.04 -4.38
N GLY A 53 -2.71 5.10 -3.84
CA GLY A 53 -3.66 5.02 -2.74
C GLY A 53 -5.02 5.59 -3.15
N HIS A 54 -6.10 4.87 -2.81
CA HIS A 54 -7.47 5.34 -3.04
C HIS A 54 -8.10 5.82 -1.71
N SER A 55 -8.76 6.97 -1.73
CA SER A 55 -9.39 7.58 -0.54
C SER A 55 -8.39 7.71 0.63
N GLN A 56 -8.67 7.13 1.80
CA GLN A 56 -7.76 7.12 2.96
C GLN A 56 -6.38 6.55 2.63
N GLY A 57 -6.29 5.59 1.70
CA GLY A 57 -5.02 5.01 1.27
C GLY A 57 -4.06 6.02 0.64
N ALA A 58 -4.57 7.11 0.05
CA ALA A 58 -3.71 8.18 -0.49
C ALA A 58 -2.94 8.90 0.65
N TYR A 59 -3.60 9.12 1.79
CA TYR A 59 -2.96 9.71 2.96
C TYR A 59 -1.92 8.77 3.58
N LEU A 60 -2.19 7.47 3.61
CA LEU A 60 -1.22 6.47 4.06
C LEU A 60 0.03 6.47 3.17
N MET A 61 -0.15 6.48 1.84
CA MET A 61 0.98 6.56 0.90
C MET A 61 1.77 7.86 1.05
N ARG A 62 1.09 8.99 1.26
CA ARG A 62 1.75 10.28 1.47
C ARG A 62 2.59 10.31 2.75
N ALA A 63 2.21 9.56 3.78
CA ALA A 63 2.97 9.50 5.03
C ALA A 63 4.31 8.73 4.91
N LEU A 64 4.58 8.09 3.76
CA LEU A 64 5.82 7.37 3.48
C LEU A 64 6.85 8.19 2.70
N LEU A 65 6.51 9.43 2.31
CA LEU A 65 7.40 10.40 1.66
C LEU A 65 8.14 11.23 2.71
#